data_AF-A0AAW8AS27-F1
#
_entry.id   AF-A0AAW8AS27-F1
#
_cell.length_a   1.000
_cell.length_b   1.000
_cell.length_c   1.000
_cell.angle_alpha   90.00
_cell.angle_beta   90.00
_cell.angle_gamma   90.00
#
_symmetry.space_group_name_H-M   'P 1'
#
loop_
_entity.id
_entity.type
_entity.pdbx_description
1 polymer ?
#
loop_
_entity_poly.entity_id
_entity_poly.type
_entity_poly.pdbx_seq_one_letter_code
_entity_poly.pdbx_strand_id
1 'polypeptide(L)' 'DHPDYLGTAKAINQTALYSQAASALQVSVPKDPLRSSKLVDGVVWDGKDPARYADSFKVKV' A
#
# COMPACT_ATOMS: atom_id res chain seq x y z
N ASP A 1 -16.55 -11.24 -2.62
CA ASP A 1 -16.26 -10.26 -1.55
C ASP A 1 -14.78 -10.02 -1.40
N HIS A 2 -14.42 -8.79 -1.04
CA HIS A 2 -13.03 -8.40 -0.81
C HIS A 2 -12.66 -8.53 0.68
N PRO A 3 -11.42 -8.95 1.01
CA PRO A 3 -10.87 -8.84 2.35
C PRO A 3 -10.78 -7.40 2.85
N ASP A 4 -10.66 -7.23 4.17
CA ASP A 4 -10.24 -5.96 4.77
C ASP A 4 -8.74 -5.71 4.54
N TYR A 5 -8.41 -5.24 3.33
CA TYR A 5 -7.04 -4.96 2.92
C TYR A 5 -6.37 -3.91 3.83
N LEU A 6 -7.08 -2.81 4.12
CA LEU A 6 -6.51 -1.69 4.88
C LEU A 6 -6.33 -2.06 6.35
N GLY A 7 -7.32 -2.70 6.98
CA GLY A 7 -7.23 -3.16 8.35
C GLY A 7 -6.11 -4.17 8.53
N THR A 8 -6.02 -5.16 7.65
CA THR A 8 -4.94 -6.17 7.66
C THR A 8 -3.56 -5.52 7.51
N ALA A 9 -3.40 -4.61 6.55
CA ALA A 9 -2.14 -3.89 6.35
C ALA A 9 -1.74 -3.04 7.57
N LYS A 10 -2.70 -2.39 8.24
CA LYS A 10 -2.46 -1.61 9.46
C LYS A 10 -2.09 -2.48 10.67
N ALA A 11 -2.67 -3.69 10.76
CA ALA A 11 -2.38 -4.61 11.86
C ALA A 11 -0.96 -5.17 11.80
N ILE A 12 -0.42 -5.36 10.59
CA ILE A 12 0.88 -6.01 10.39
C ILE A 12 2.00 -4.99 10.23
N ASN A 13 1.82 -3.95 9.41
CA ASN A 13 2.91 -3.06 9.04
C ASN A 13 3.23 -2.03 10.14
N GLN A 14 4.47 -2.06 10.64
CA GLN A 14 4.97 -1.14 11.67
C GLN A 14 5.58 0.15 11.07
N THR A 15 4.88 0.78 10.12
CA THR A 15 5.38 1.98 9.43
C THR A 15 5.55 3.18 10.36
N ALA A 16 4.74 3.28 11.42
CA ALA A 16 4.90 4.32 12.44
C ALA A 16 6.23 4.20 13.18
N LEU A 17 6.62 2.98 13.59
CA LEU A 17 7.90 2.72 14.25
C LEU A 17 9.07 3.02 13.31
N TYR A 18 8.95 2.64 12.03
CA TYR A 18 9.94 2.99 11.01
C TYR A 18 10.09 4.51 10.87
N SER A 19 8.99 5.25 10.78
CA SER A 19 9.03 6.72 10.68
C SER A 19 9.66 7.39 11.90
N GLN A 20 9.44 6.85 13.11
CA GLN A 20 10.11 7.33 14.33
C GLN A 20 11.63 7.12 14.25
N ALA A 21 12.07 5.93 13.86
CA ALA A 21 13.50 5.62 13.70
C ALA A 21 14.15 6.48 12.61
N ALA A 22 13.50 6.62 11.45
CA ALA A 22 13.97 7.46 10.36
C ALA A 22 14.10 8.93 10.79
N SER A 23 13.14 9.44 11.58
CA SER A 23 13.20 10.81 12.11
C SER A 23 14.40 11.01 13.05
N ALA A 24 14.69 10.04 13.93
CA ALA A 24 15.85 10.10 14.83
C ALA A 24 17.18 10.10 14.07
N LEU A 25 17.23 9.44 12.90
CA LEU A 25 18.40 9.36 12.03
C LEU A 25 18.44 10.44 10.95
N GLN A 26 17.50 11.38 10.96
CA GLN A 26 17.34 12.44 9.94
C GLN A 26 17.18 11.90 8.51
N VAL A 27 16.60 10.71 8.37
CA VAL A 27 16.27 10.10 7.08
C VAL A 27 14.89 10.57 6.64
N SER A 28 14.80 11.13 5.43
CA SER A 28 13.53 11.56 4.86
C SER A 28 12.63 10.37 4.53
N VAL A 29 11.35 10.46 4.87
CA VAL A 29 10.31 9.47 4.51
C VAL A 29 9.18 10.13 3.70
N PRO A 30 8.41 9.37 2.91
CA PRO A 30 7.23 9.89 2.21
C PRO A 30 6.20 10.49 3.18
N LYS A 31 5.50 11.55 2.74
CA LYS A 31 4.45 12.22 3.53
C LYS A 31 3.17 11.39 3.65
N ASP A 32 2.81 10.67 2.59
CA ASP A 32 1.63 9.79 2.55
C ASP A 32 2.10 8.34 2.72
N PRO A 33 1.53 7.55 3.66
CA PRO A 33 1.84 6.14 3.80
C PRO A 33 1.30 5.28 2.64
N LEU A 34 0.35 5.79 1.85
CA LEU A 34 -0.18 5.12 0.67
C LEU A 34 0.51 5.65 -0.59
N ARG A 35 0.77 4.74 -1.52
CA ARG A 35 1.35 5.06 -2.83
C ARG A 35 0.47 4.54 -3.95
N SER A 36 0.74 5.03 -5.16
CA SER A 36 0.21 4.50 -6.41
C SER A 36 1.37 4.16 -7.34
N SER A 37 1.19 3.14 -8.19
CA SER A 37 2.20 2.71 -9.15
C SER A 37 1.54 2.06 -10.36
N LYS A 38 1.99 2.42 -11.57
CA LYS A 38 1.62 1.74 -12.81
C LYS A 38 2.57 0.57 -13.02
N LEU A 39 2.03 -0.64 -13.12
CA LEU A 39 2.80 -1.86 -13.30
C LEU A 39 3.07 -2.11 -14.80
N VAL A 40 3.92 -3.11 -15.09
CA VAL A 40 4.44 -3.38 -16.44
C VAL A 40 3.37 -3.74 -17.48
N ASP A 41 2.22 -4.24 -17.02
CA ASP A 41 1.04 -4.54 -17.82
C ASP A 41 0.12 -3.32 -18.04
N GLY A 42 0.53 -2.16 -17.52
CA GLY A 42 -0.22 -0.91 -17.58
C GLY A 42 -1.30 -0.77 -16.51
N VAL A 43 -1.53 -1.79 -15.68
CA VAL A 43 -2.51 -1.73 -14.59
C VAL A 43 -1.97 -0.84 -13.48
N VAL A 44 -2.83 0.01 -12.92
CA VAL A 44 -2.48 0.89 -11.81
C VAL A 44 -2.87 0.22 -10.49
N TRP A 45 -1.88 0.02 -9.63
CA TRP A 45 -2.11 -0.21 -8.22
C TRP A 45 -2.26 1.13 -7.50
N ASP A 46 -3.35 1.31 -6.76
CA ASP A 46 -3.58 2.47 -5.89
C ASP A 46 -3.89 1.97 -4.48
N GLY A 47 -3.04 2.32 -3.51
CA GLY A 47 -3.24 1.93 -2.11
C GLY A 47 -4.55 2.45 -1.49
N LYS A 48 -5.23 3.41 -2.13
CA LYS A 48 -6.54 3.91 -1.71
C LYS A 48 -7.71 3.06 -2.22
N ASP A 49 -7.50 2.27 -3.27
CA ASP A 49 -8.53 1.41 -3.87
C ASP A 49 -7.96 0.02 -4.25
N PRO A 50 -7.58 -0.81 -3.24
CA PRO A 50 -7.02 -2.13 -3.48
C PRO A 50 -8.03 -3.11 -4.10
N ALA A 51 -9.34 -2.91 -3.86
CA ALA A 51 -10.39 -3.74 -4.42
C ALA A 51 -10.44 -3.62 -5.96
N ARG A 52 -10.42 -2.38 -6.47
CA ARG A 52 -10.37 -2.14 -7.93
C ARG A 52 -9.15 -2.76 -8.58
N TYR A 53 -7.99 -2.71 -7.93
CA TYR A 53 -6.79 -3.36 -8.44
C TYR A 53 -6.98 -4.89 -8.50
N ALA A 54 -7.48 -5.52 -7.42
CA ALA A 54 -7.76 -6.95 -7.40
C ALA A 54 -8.80 -7.37 -8.47
N ASP A 55 -9.79 -6.53 -8.74
CA ASP A 55 -10.81 -6.80 -9.75
C ASP A 55 -10.33 -6.65 -11.19
N SER A 56 -9.23 -5.93 -11.42
CA SER A 56 -8.67 -5.68 -12.75
C SER A 56 -8.02 -6.90 -13.39
N PHE A 57 -7.68 -7.93 -12.60
CA PHE A 57 -7.09 -9.16 -13.10
C PHE A 57 -8.09 -9.95 -13.95
N LYS A 58 -7.63 -10.37 -15.14
CA LYS A 58 -8.42 -11.20 -16.07
C LYS A 58 -8.59 -12.64 -15.60
N VAL A 59 -7.61 -13.14 -14.85
CA VAL A 59 -7.66 -14.47 -14.21
C VAL A 59 -8.08 -14.26 -12.77
N LYS A 60 -9.17 -14.92 -12.38
CA LYS A 60 -9.74 -14.89 -11.03
C LYS A 60 -9.91 -16.33 -10.54
N VAL A 61 -9.76 -16.53 -9.24
CA VAL A 61 -9.99 -17.82 -8.55
C VAL A 61 -11.42 -17.87 -8.04
#